data_AF-A0A3C0MCP8-F1
#
_entry.id   AF-A0A3C0MCP8-F1
#
_cell.length_a   1.000
_cell.length_b   1.000
_cell.length_c   1.000
_cell.angle_alpha   90.00
_cell.angle_beta   90.00
_cell.angle_gamma   90.00
#
_symmetry.space_group_name_H-M   'P 1'
#
loop_
_entity.id
_entity.type
_entity.pdbx_description
1 polymer ?
#
loop_
_entity_poly.entity_id
_entity_poly.type
_entity_poly.pdbx_seq_one_letter_code
_entity_poly.pdbx_strand_id
1 'polypeptide(L)'
;HLKNWSLIYRDRRTASLAPAYDFVSTIVYISDEYAALKYARTRKMAELSLDELAYLSAKAGLPEPLVRRAATDTVERFQSAWRNEKRHLPLSQDAVSKIDAHIASLAISRIA
;
A
#
# COMPACT_ATOMS: atom_id res chain seq x y z
N HIS A 1 6.21 5.78 -9.00
CA HIS A 1 6.09 6.31 -10.38
C HIS A 1 6.09 5.17 -11.40
N LEU A 2 5.83 5.41 -12.69
CA LEU A 2 5.73 4.35 -13.72
C LEU A 2 6.99 3.47 -13.81
N LYS A 3 8.19 4.03 -13.55
CA LYS A 3 9.45 3.26 -13.58
C LYS A 3 9.59 2.17 -12.48
N ASN A 4 8.67 2.11 -11.51
CA ASN A 4 8.64 1.05 -10.48
C ASN A 4 7.73 -0.12 -10.87
N TRP A 5 7.33 -0.18 -12.13
CA TRP A 5 6.57 -1.29 -12.70
C TRP A 5 7.37 -1.90 -13.84
N SER A 6 7.58 -3.21 -13.77
CA SER A 6 8.28 -3.97 -14.80
C SER A 6 7.50 -5.23 -15.16
N LEU A 7 7.74 -5.72 -16.37
CA LEU A 7 7.24 -7.01 -16.85
C LEU A 7 8.39 -8.02 -16.89
N ILE A 8 8.09 -9.26 -16.53
CA ILE A 8 9.00 -10.40 -16.66
C ILE A 8 8.46 -11.37 -17.72
N TYR A 9 9.36 -11.79 -18.62
CA TYR A 9 9.09 -12.73 -19.71
C TYR A 9 9.82 -14.04 -19.42
N ARG A 10 9.19 -14.94 -18.68
CA ARG A 10 9.83 -16.21 -18.27
C ARG A 10 10.10 -17.14 -19.44
N ASP A 11 9.24 -17.12 -20.46
CA ASP A 11 9.34 -17.86 -21.72
C ASP A 11 9.90 -17.00 -22.88
N ARG A 12 10.36 -15.77 -22.58
CA ARG A 12 10.80 -14.74 -23.55
C ARG A 12 9.71 -14.23 -24.51
N ARG A 13 8.43 -14.56 -24.30
CA ARG A 13 7.31 -14.19 -25.20
C ARG A 13 6.11 -13.63 -24.46
N THR A 14 5.68 -14.31 -23.41
CA THR A 14 4.50 -13.97 -22.61
C THR A 14 4.90 -13.04 -21.46
N ALA A 15 4.36 -11.83 -21.47
CA ALA A 15 4.57 -10.89 -20.39
C ALA A 15 3.79 -11.31 -19.14
N SER A 16 4.40 -11.11 -17.98
CA SER A 16 3.75 -11.17 -16.67
C SER A 16 4.28 -10.04 -15.79
N LEU A 17 3.52 -9.61 -14.78
CA LEU A 17 4.03 -8.63 -13.82
C LEU A 17 5.27 -9.19 -13.10
N ALA A 18 6.33 -8.39 -13.05
CA ALA A 18 7.48 -8.69 -12.22
C ALA A 18 7.10 -8.60 -10.73
N PRO A 19 7.81 -9.29 -9.83
CA PRO A 19 7.69 -9.04 -8.39
C PRO A 19 7.84 -7.54 -8.11
N ALA A 20 7.09 -7.04 -7.13
CA ALA A 20 7.21 -5.65 -6.73
C ALA A 20 8.59 -5.38 -6.11
N TYR A 21 9.13 -4.19 -6.36
CA TYR A 21 10.44 -3.74 -5.90
C TYR A 21 10.37 -2.26 -5.55
N ASP A 22 11.45 -1.75 -4.93
CA ASP A 22 11.57 -0.34 -4.52
C ASP A 22 10.42 0.13 -3.61
N PHE A 23 10.06 -0.72 -2.63
CA PHE A 23 9.17 -0.35 -1.54
C PHE A 23 9.95 0.35 -0.44
N VAL A 24 9.72 1.66 -0.31
CA VAL A 24 10.31 2.49 0.73
C VAL A 24 9.21 3.30 1.40
N SER A 25 9.17 3.27 2.73
CA SER A 25 8.29 4.14 3.50
C SER A 25 8.93 5.54 3.58
N THR A 26 8.46 6.47 2.75
CA THR A 26 9.03 7.82 2.67
C THR A 26 8.64 8.71 3.85
N ILE A 27 7.59 8.36 4.58
CA ILE A 27 7.04 9.14 5.72
C ILE A 27 8.07 9.37 6.84
N VAL A 28 9.10 8.52 6.93
CA VAL A 28 10.16 8.64 7.94
C VAL A 28 11.03 9.87 7.67
N TYR A 29 11.18 10.21 6.39
CA TYR A 29 12.09 11.23 5.88
C TYR A 29 11.37 12.49 5.39
N ILE A 30 10.16 12.33 4.86
CA ILE A 30 9.39 13.39 4.22
C ILE A 30 8.02 13.45 4.90
N SER A 31 7.71 14.58 5.52
CA SER A 31 6.39 14.85 6.07
C SER A 31 5.44 15.24 4.94
N ASP A 32 4.98 14.25 4.18
CA ASP A 32 3.98 14.40 3.12
C ASP A 32 2.76 13.54 3.43
N GLU A 33 1.57 14.11 3.24
CA GLU A 33 0.30 13.43 3.43
C GLU A 33 -0.28 12.89 2.11
N TYR A 34 0.38 13.18 0.97
CA TYR A 34 -0.13 12.89 -0.36
C TYR A 34 0.67 11.79 -1.07
N ALA A 35 -0.05 10.90 -1.75
CA ALA A 35 0.54 9.93 -2.65
C ALA A 35 0.94 10.58 -3.98
N ALA A 36 2.00 10.04 -4.59
CA ALA A 36 2.50 10.49 -5.89
C ALA A 36 1.46 10.34 -7.03
N LEU A 37 0.53 9.39 -6.88
CA LEU A 37 -0.58 9.16 -7.81
C LEU A 37 -1.91 9.23 -7.06
N LYS A 38 -2.94 9.67 -7.78
CA LYS A 38 -4.32 9.67 -7.29
C LYS A 38 -4.81 8.23 -7.18
N TYR A 39 -5.40 7.86 -6.05
CA TYR A 39 -6.02 6.55 -5.88
C TYR A 39 -7.25 6.45 -6.78
N ALA A 40 -8.23 7.33 -6.57
CA ALA A 40 -9.28 7.58 -7.55
C ALA A 40 -9.81 9.01 -7.52
N ARG A 41 -10.41 9.43 -6.39
CA ARG A 41 -10.95 10.76 -6.08
C ARG A 41 -10.01 11.56 -5.19
N THR A 42 -9.14 10.90 -4.41
CA THR A 42 -8.15 11.58 -3.55
C THR A 42 -6.70 11.17 -3.82
N ARG A 43 -5.78 12.06 -3.40
CA ARG A 43 -4.34 11.77 -3.25
C ARG A 43 -3.92 11.70 -1.79
N LYS A 44 -4.77 12.10 -0.84
CA LYS A 44 -4.43 12.11 0.58
C LYS A 44 -4.40 10.67 1.09
N MET A 45 -3.26 10.24 1.63
CA MET A 45 -3.06 8.85 2.07
C MET A 45 -4.09 8.44 3.13
N ALA A 46 -4.40 9.35 4.07
CA ALA A 46 -5.36 9.11 5.14
C ALA A 46 -6.79 8.82 4.65
N GLU A 47 -7.15 9.26 3.44
CA GLU A 47 -8.48 9.09 2.85
C GLU A 47 -8.62 7.80 2.02
N LEU A 48 -7.53 7.03 1.85
CA LEU A 48 -7.64 5.71 1.23
C LEU A 48 -8.50 4.81 2.12
N SER A 49 -9.60 4.32 1.58
CA SER A 49 -10.62 3.53 2.28
C SER A 49 -11.20 2.45 1.36
N LEU A 50 -12.00 1.53 1.92
CA LEU A 50 -12.70 0.53 1.10
C LEU A 50 -13.71 1.15 0.13
N ASP A 51 -14.32 2.29 0.47
CA ASP A 51 -15.20 3.05 -0.46
C ASP A 51 -14.39 3.61 -1.63
N GLU A 52 -13.22 4.18 -1.36
CA GLU A 52 -12.32 4.69 -2.39
C GLU A 52 -11.82 3.57 -3.31
N LEU A 53 -11.53 2.39 -2.76
CA LEU A 53 -11.16 1.20 -3.52
C LEU A 53 -12.34 0.61 -4.31
N ALA A 54 -13.55 0.64 -3.78
CA ALA A 54 -14.76 0.24 -4.49
C ALA A 54 -14.98 1.16 -5.70
N TYR A 55 -14.88 2.48 -5.51
CA TYR A 55 -14.97 3.45 -6.60
C TYR A 55 -13.86 3.22 -7.66
N LEU A 56 -12.62 2.97 -7.24
CA LEU A 56 -11.53 2.62 -8.15
C LEU A 56 -11.83 1.34 -8.96
N SER A 57 -12.35 0.31 -8.29
CA SER A 57 -12.67 -0.97 -8.93
C SER A 57 -13.75 -0.81 -10.01
N ALA A 58 -14.82 -0.05 -9.73
CA ALA A 58 -15.87 0.24 -10.69
C ALA A 58 -15.32 0.99 -11.91
N LYS A 59 -14.47 1.99 -11.69
CA LYS A 59 -13.84 2.76 -12.79
C LYS A 59 -12.88 1.90 -13.63
N ALA A 60 -12.22 0.92 -13.02
CA ALA A 60 -11.30 0.01 -13.69
C ALA A 60 -11.98 -1.22 -14.31
N GLY A 61 -13.29 -1.39 -14.14
CA GLY A 61 -14.01 -2.59 -14.60
C GLY A 61 -13.59 -3.86 -13.87
N LEU A 62 -13.11 -3.75 -12.63
CA LEU A 62 -12.64 -4.86 -11.81
C LEU A 62 -13.74 -5.37 -10.88
N PRO A 63 -13.79 -6.68 -10.54
CA PRO A 63 -14.72 -7.19 -9.55
C PRO A 63 -14.42 -6.63 -8.16
N GLU A 64 -15.32 -5.80 -7.62
CA GLU A 64 -15.19 -5.18 -6.30
C GLU A 64 -14.88 -6.17 -5.16
N PRO A 65 -15.52 -7.37 -5.09
CA PRO A 65 -15.20 -8.33 -4.02
C PRO A 65 -13.74 -8.78 -4.01
N LEU A 66 -13.10 -8.90 -5.19
CA LEU A 66 -11.68 -9.26 -5.28
C LEU A 66 -10.78 -8.13 -4.79
N VAL A 67 -11.11 -6.89 -5.13
CA VAL A 67 -10.36 -5.70 -4.69
C VAL A 67 -10.49 -5.51 -3.18
N ARG A 68 -11.70 -5.63 -2.62
CA ARG A 68 -11.93 -5.57 -1.17
C ARG A 68 -11.16 -6.64 -0.42
N ARG A 69 -11.25 -7.89 -0.88
CA ARG A 69 -10.52 -9.01 -0.27
C ARG A 69 -9.01 -8.77 -0.30
N ALA A 70 -8.46 -8.35 -1.43
CA ALA A 70 -7.03 -8.04 -1.52
C ALA A 70 -6.62 -6.93 -0.55
N ALA A 71 -7.45 -5.91 -0.36
CA ALA A 71 -7.19 -4.84 0.59
C ALA A 71 -7.20 -5.33 2.05
N THR A 72 -8.25 -6.03 2.46
CA THR A 72 -8.37 -6.58 3.82
C THR A 72 -7.24 -7.56 4.12
N ASP A 73 -6.99 -8.55 3.25
CA ASP A 73 -5.90 -9.52 3.41
C ASP A 73 -4.54 -8.82 3.53
N THR A 74 -4.31 -7.74 2.77
CA THR A 74 -3.05 -6.99 2.80
C THR A 74 -2.90 -6.22 4.10
N VAL A 75 -3.96 -5.54 4.56
CA VAL A 75 -3.93 -4.78 5.82
C VAL A 75 -3.68 -5.72 7.00
N GLU A 76 -4.40 -6.84 7.08
CA GLU A 76 -4.23 -7.84 8.14
C GLU A 76 -2.80 -8.38 8.19
N ARG A 77 -2.28 -8.82 7.03
CA ARG A 77 -0.92 -9.36 6.93
C ARG A 77 0.14 -8.31 7.28
N PHE A 78 -0.03 -7.08 6.80
CA PHE A 78 0.90 -6.00 7.12
C PHE A 78 0.89 -5.68 8.61
N GLN A 79 -0.28 -5.54 9.23
CA GLN A 79 -0.38 -5.25 10.66
C GLN A 79 0.19 -6.38 11.52
N SER A 80 -0.06 -7.63 11.15
CA SER A 80 0.52 -8.80 11.82
C SER A 80 2.04 -8.80 11.71
N ALA A 81 2.58 -8.67 10.49
CA ALA A 81 4.01 -8.60 10.26
C ALA A 81 4.66 -7.41 11.00
N TRP A 82 4.08 -6.21 10.91
CA TRP A 82 4.60 -5.02 11.56
C TRP A 82 4.61 -5.17 13.08
N ARG A 83 3.53 -5.69 13.67
CA ARG A 83 3.45 -5.94 15.13
C ARG A 83 4.52 -6.90 15.62
N ASN A 84 4.78 -7.97 14.86
CA ASN A 84 5.72 -9.02 15.24
C ASN A 84 7.18 -8.62 14.98
N GLU A 85 7.44 -7.88 13.90
CA GLU A 85 8.80 -7.65 13.41
C GLU A 85 9.37 -6.27 13.71
N LYS A 86 8.56 -5.23 13.97
CA LYS A 86 9.07 -3.84 14.06
C LYS A 86 10.17 -3.61 15.10
N ARG A 87 10.28 -4.50 16.10
CA ARG A 87 11.34 -4.48 17.14
C ARG A 87 12.61 -5.24 16.72
N HIS A 88 12.52 -6.12 15.74
CA HIS A 88 13.64 -6.91 15.20
C HIS A 88 14.24 -6.29 13.94
N LEU A 89 13.51 -5.38 13.29
CA LEU A 89 14.02 -4.66 12.13
C LEU A 89 15.11 -3.66 12.53
N PRO A 90 16.13 -3.43 11.68
CA PRO A 90 17.19 -2.45 11.90
C PRO A 90 16.68 -1.01 11.66
N LEU A 91 15.62 -0.62 12.36
CA LEU A 91 14.99 0.70 12.28
C LEU A 91 15.23 1.48 13.58
N SER A 92 15.39 2.79 13.48
CA SER A 92 15.46 3.64 14.66
C SER A 92 14.11 3.73 15.36
N GLN A 93 14.13 4.01 16.67
CA GLN A 93 12.89 4.21 17.44
C GLN A 93 12.03 5.35 16.90
N ASP A 94 12.66 6.42 16.36
CA ASP A 94 11.97 7.52 15.69
C ASP A 94 11.24 7.04 14.42
N ALA A 95 11.91 6.25 13.57
CA ALA A 95 11.31 5.70 12.36
C ALA A 95 10.10 4.82 12.68
N VAL A 96 10.23 3.93 13.68
CA VAL A 96 9.12 3.07 14.13
C VAL A 96 7.95 3.93 14.64
N SER A 97 8.21 4.96 15.43
CA SER A 97 7.18 5.83 15.99
C SER A 97 6.44 6.63 14.91
N LYS A 98 7.16 7.14 13.90
CA LYS A 98 6.56 7.82 12.74
C LYS A 98 5.68 6.88 11.91
N ILE A 99 6.14 5.65 11.69
CA ILE A 99 5.35 4.64 10.97
C ILE A 99 4.09 4.28 11.77
N ASP A 100 4.20 4.03 13.08
CA ASP A 100 3.04 3.73 13.94
C ASP A 100 2.02 4.88 13.92
N ALA A 101 2.47 6.13 14.06
CA ALA A 101 1.61 7.30 13.99
C ALA A 101 0.93 7.45 12.62
N HIS A 102 1.68 7.21 11.53
CA HIS A 102 1.12 7.25 10.19
C HIS A 102 0.05 6.16 10.00
N ILE A 103 0.32 4.91 10.39
CA ILE A 103 -0.65 3.81 10.31
C ILE A 103 -1.96 4.18 11.01
N ALA A 104 -1.90 4.73 12.23
CA ALA A 104 -3.09 5.12 13.00
C ALA A 104 -3.96 6.20 12.31
N SER A 105 -3.36 7.01 11.44
CA SER A 105 -4.05 8.05 10.68
C SER A 105 -4.81 7.52 9.45
N LEU A 106 -4.45 6.33 8.94
CA LEU A 106 -5.00 5.80 7.71
C LEU A 106 -6.39 5.19 7.92
N ALA A 107 -7.39 5.63 7.14
CA ALA A 107 -8.72 5.02 7.18
C ALA A 107 -8.70 3.52 6.83
N ILE A 108 -7.89 3.12 5.86
CA ILE A 108 -7.74 1.71 5.45
C ILE A 108 -7.18 0.81 6.57
N SER A 109 -6.49 1.36 7.57
CA SER A 109 -5.94 0.55 8.68
C SER A 109 -7.01 0.01 9.63
N ARG A 110 -8.25 0.54 9.57
CA ARG A 110 -9.33 0.24 10.52
C ARG A 110 -10.34 -0.79 9.99
N ILE A 111 -10.03 -1.43 8.86
CA ILE A 111 -10.93 -2.36 8.17
C ILE A 111 -10.72 -3.82 8.57
N ALA A 112 -9.71 -4.06 9.41
CA ALA A 112 -9.27 -5.35 9.92
C ALA A 112 -9.34 -5.33 11.45
#